data_AF-A0A7L7W4L3-F1
#
_entry.id   AF-A0A7L7W4L3-F1
#
_cell.length_a   1.000
_cell.length_b   1.000
_cell.length_c   1.000
_cell.angle_alpha   90.00
_cell.angle_beta   90.00
_cell.angle_gamma   90.00
#
_symmetry.space_group_name_H-M   'P 1'
#
loop_
_entity.id
_entity.type
_entity.pdbx_description
1 polymer ?
#
loop_
_entity_poly.entity_id
_entity_poly.type
_entity_poly.pdbx_seq_one_letter_code
_entity_poly.pdbx_strand_id
1 'polypeptide(L)'
;MTNHTPLLHDKLAWDGKTLVVTGENLVEKKLRRKALSASTSKSMQSCAARWVGERLLRSEEENPFDPAPLGTSAHAVLEDLFDIDQYDPSMRTLETAAAIVERNADTLWADNPDAPDNVRAETLINRYRWKQEVRTAYEGLWTIEDPSSINVWGRELQIDGLTINTVPSNGFIDRVREGVADYGRFKGQEGLIAEDYKSGKVPSTYNLRFGDDHGDQLRVYAAALEAKTGEKAVGAYVLYTKFGEKREVDLSEKAMAKTLKTFKLSWDRHNKYMKNASFPTKVSALCGWCPLVNACPVAKAEGKEAKIEGLLSATDLGIPSLRPGAAAAPSVPLPDSQIDEDDNLVLFAPDLSKISDEDLAAAEREGNRAAHMYARGMTPKTESSEDEMTFTEEPKPWVETVNGELNPNSYASTAAFGTASLALDELTKAGIEPKGSLVNALNFTFLSIVAEAQYHWTGSRSTQDGANTRLRGVFRSVLQSLPLPFGEDEAAWDAWAEAALRRTKALTSVALKGYGEEAPERPWAALAGVAPAEAVKAPAKRAPRGAKAEPAKEEAPAPAEAPAKEEAPAEEVATVTPIKAEKNADSAGAEEAWLFPDDDESAA
;
A
#
# COMPACT_ATOMS: atom_id res chain seq x y z
N MET A 1 35.45 -17.61 -6.31
CA MET A 1 34.35 -16.74 -5.87
C MET A 1 34.41 -16.70 -4.35
N THR A 2 34.78 -15.56 -3.77
CA THR A 2 34.85 -15.41 -2.30
C THR A 2 33.42 -15.34 -1.77
N ASN A 3 32.93 -16.43 -1.18
CA ASN A 3 31.72 -16.42 -0.36
C ASN A 3 31.94 -15.42 0.79
N HIS A 4 31.55 -14.16 0.59
CA HIS A 4 31.47 -13.20 1.67
C HIS A 4 30.27 -13.60 2.52
N THR A 5 30.52 -14.44 3.52
CA THR A 5 29.58 -14.66 4.61
C THR A 5 29.17 -13.29 5.15
N PRO A 6 27.88 -12.91 5.11
CA PRO A 6 27.46 -11.59 5.54
C PRO A 6 27.48 -11.56 7.07
N LEU A 7 28.64 -11.23 7.64
CA LEU A 7 28.74 -10.94 9.06
C LEU A 7 27.90 -9.69 9.33
N LEU A 8 26.76 -9.86 10.02
CA LEU A 8 25.86 -8.76 10.40
C LEU A 8 26.24 -8.12 11.74
N HIS A 9 27.40 -8.48 12.29
CA HIS A 9 27.91 -8.02 13.57
C HIS A 9 28.04 -6.49 13.72
N ASP A 10 28.30 -5.79 12.62
CA ASP A 10 28.41 -4.33 12.52
C ASP A 10 27.07 -3.64 12.20
N LYS A 11 26.05 -4.42 11.84
CA LYS A 11 24.75 -3.95 11.34
C LYS A 11 23.61 -4.17 12.32
N LEU A 12 23.66 -5.24 13.10
CA LEU A 12 22.60 -5.68 13.98
C LEU A 12 23.14 -6.06 15.36
N ALA A 13 22.29 -5.95 16.39
CA ALA A 13 22.53 -6.52 17.70
C ALA A 13 21.22 -6.97 18.35
N TRP A 14 21.28 -7.93 19.27
CA TRP A 14 20.14 -8.34 20.09
C TRP A 14 20.10 -7.57 21.40
N ASP A 15 18.98 -6.92 21.69
CA ASP A 15 18.64 -6.37 23.00
C ASP A 15 17.49 -7.18 23.61
N GLY A 16 17.83 -8.21 24.39
CA GLY A 16 16.87 -9.15 24.94
C GLY A 16 16.03 -9.84 23.85
N LYS A 17 14.74 -9.46 23.75
CA LYS A 17 13.78 -10.01 22.77
C LYS A 17 13.63 -9.14 21.52
N THR A 18 14.51 -8.17 21.33
CA THR A 18 14.38 -7.17 20.28
C THR A 18 15.64 -7.14 19.42
N LEU A 19 15.48 -7.07 18.11
CA LEU A 19 16.58 -6.88 17.17
C LEU A 19 16.79 -5.38 16.96
N VAL A 20 17.99 -4.89 17.24
CA VAL A 20 18.38 -3.50 17.09
C VAL A 20 19.29 -3.36 15.88
N VAL A 21 19.07 -2.32 15.07
CA VAL A 21 19.94 -1.97 13.97
C VAL A 21 21.03 -1.02 14.48
N THR A 22 22.29 -1.45 14.41
CA THR A 22 23.47 -0.70 14.85
C THR A 22 24.22 -0.03 13.70
N GLY A 23 24.03 -0.50 12.47
CA GLY A 23 24.71 0.02 11.29
C GLY A 23 24.24 1.43 10.91
N GLU A 24 25.20 2.33 10.65
CA GLU A 24 24.91 3.72 10.27
C GLU A 24 24.03 3.79 9.00
N ASN A 25 22.96 4.58 9.08
CA ASN A 25 22.02 4.81 7.98
C ASN A 25 21.37 3.55 7.39
N LEU A 26 21.49 2.38 8.03
CA LEU A 26 20.95 1.13 7.48
C LEU A 26 19.42 1.14 7.44
N VAL A 27 18.80 1.72 8.48
CA VAL A 27 17.36 1.96 8.53
C VAL A 27 16.93 2.74 7.29
N GLU A 28 17.50 3.93 7.08
CA GLU A 28 17.10 4.82 5.98
C GLU A 28 17.39 4.24 4.58
N LYS A 29 18.52 3.55 4.40
CA LYS A 29 18.94 3.06 3.08
C LYS A 29 18.27 1.74 2.67
N LYS A 30 17.91 0.86 3.61
CA LYS A 30 17.49 -0.52 3.29
C LYS A 30 16.14 -0.92 3.88
N LEU A 31 15.75 -0.33 5.01
CA LEU A 31 14.56 -0.76 5.75
C LEU A 31 13.38 0.22 5.60
N ARG A 32 13.61 1.53 5.70
CA ARG A 32 12.55 2.53 5.66
C ARG A 32 11.80 2.46 4.34
N ARG A 33 10.50 2.21 4.43
CA ARG A 33 9.60 2.29 3.29
C ARG A 33 8.88 3.64 3.28
N LYS A 34 8.69 4.19 2.09
CA LYS A 34 7.86 5.39 1.85
C LYS A 34 6.37 5.07 1.72
N ALA A 35 6.05 3.80 1.44
CA ALA A 35 4.71 3.28 1.29
C ALA A 35 4.64 1.81 1.74
N LEU A 36 3.47 1.39 2.23
CA LEU A 36 3.21 0.07 2.75
C LEU A 36 2.45 -0.78 1.72
N SER A 37 2.89 -2.03 1.53
CA SER A 37 2.12 -3.03 0.79
C SER A 37 1.34 -3.93 1.75
N ALA A 38 0.23 -4.52 1.28
CA ALA A 38 -0.53 -5.50 2.05
C ALA A 38 0.34 -6.68 2.53
N SER A 39 1.23 -7.18 1.66
CA SER A 39 2.20 -8.23 1.99
C SER A 39 3.21 -7.81 3.06
N THR A 40 3.73 -6.58 2.98
CA THR A 40 4.66 -6.06 3.99
C THR A 40 3.98 -5.88 5.34
N SER A 41 2.75 -5.34 5.36
CA SER A 41 1.93 -5.21 6.56
C SER A 41 1.84 -6.55 7.30
N LYS A 42 1.51 -7.62 6.58
CA LYS A 42 1.47 -8.99 7.13
C LYS A 42 2.83 -9.44 7.66
N SER A 43 3.90 -9.30 6.89
CA SER A 43 5.25 -9.74 7.31
C SER A 43 5.67 -9.08 8.62
N MET A 44 5.41 -7.78 8.79
CA MET A 44 5.73 -7.05 10.01
C MET A 44 4.89 -7.47 11.22
N GLN A 45 3.61 -7.78 11.02
CA GLN A 45 2.74 -8.33 12.08
C GLN A 45 3.16 -9.73 12.53
N SER A 46 3.73 -10.52 11.62
CA SER A 46 4.21 -11.88 11.92
C SER A 46 5.43 -11.87 12.82
N CYS A 47 6.48 -11.11 12.47
CA CYS A 47 7.67 -10.86 13.28
C CYS A 47 8.51 -9.75 12.61
N ALA A 48 8.68 -8.60 13.27
CA ALA A 48 9.41 -7.47 12.71
C ALA A 48 10.91 -7.76 12.54
N ALA A 49 11.51 -8.50 13.49
CA ALA A 49 12.91 -8.93 13.37
C ALA A 49 13.16 -9.87 12.18
N ARG A 50 12.22 -10.79 11.90
CA ARG A 50 12.29 -11.68 10.72
C ARG A 50 12.31 -10.86 9.43
N TRP A 51 11.41 -9.88 9.33
CA TRP A 51 11.33 -9.00 8.15
C TRP A 51 12.65 -8.24 7.90
N VAL A 52 13.32 -7.74 8.95
CA VAL A 52 14.67 -7.14 8.81
C VAL A 52 15.69 -8.14 8.28
N GLY A 53 15.71 -9.35 8.86
CA GLY A 53 16.60 -10.42 8.42
C GLY A 53 16.40 -10.77 6.95
N GLU A 54 15.16 -10.99 6.53
CA GLU A 54 14.78 -11.26 5.13
C GLU A 54 15.21 -10.13 4.19
N ARG A 55 15.11 -8.88 4.64
CA ARG A 55 15.48 -7.72 3.82
C ARG A 55 16.99 -7.57 3.65
N LEU A 56 17.77 -7.88 4.68
CA LEU A 56 19.22 -7.71 4.68
C LEU A 56 19.98 -8.92 4.12
N LEU A 57 19.41 -10.11 4.25
CA LEU A 57 20.00 -11.38 3.81
C LEU A 57 19.39 -11.89 2.50
N ARG A 58 18.60 -11.07 1.81
CA ARG A 58 18.05 -11.45 0.51
C ARG A 58 19.19 -11.73 -0.46
N SER A 59 19.30 -12.98 -0.92
CA SER A 59 20.19 -13.37 -2.01
C SER A 59 19.77 -12.66 -3.29
N GLU A 60 20.73 -12.27 -4.11
CA GLU A 60 20.46 -11.81 -5.49
C GLU A 60 20.20 -13.00 -6.43
N GLU A 61 20.66 -14.20 -6.06
CA GLU A 61 20.42 -15.45 -6.77
C GLU A 61 19.31 -16.22 -6.04
N GLU A 62 18.06 -16.09 -6.50
CA GLU A 62 16.93 -16.90 -6.04
C GLU A 62 16.88 -18.22 -6.84
N ASN A 63 16.72 -19.36 -6.17
CA ASN A 63 16.62 -20.65 -6.84
C ASN A 63 15.30 -20.71 -7.65
N PRO A 64 15.32 -20.93 -8.97
CA PRO A 64 14.12 -20.96 -9.81
C PRO A 64 13.06 -21.99 -9.41
N PHE A 65 13.44 -23.02 -8.64
CA PHE A 65 12.55 -24.08 -8.15
C PHE A 65 11.96 -23.82 -6.76
N ASP A 66 12.32 -22.70 -6.12
CA ASP A 66 11.72 -22.34 -4.84
C ASP A 66 10.24 -21.93 -5.04
N PRO A 67 9.38 -22.08 -4.00
CA PRO A 67 7.96 -21.78 -4.13
C PRO A 67 7.63 -20.35 -4.59
N ALA A 68 8.43 -19.36 -4.20
CA ALA A 68 8.19 -17.95 -4.55
C ALA A 68 8.55 -17.64 -6.02
N PRO A 69 9.74 -18.02 -6.55
CA PRO A 69 10.05 -17.94 -7.98
C PRO A 69 9.08 -18.71 -8.88
N LEU A 70 8.67 -19.93 -8.49
CA LEU A 70 7.66 -20.69 -9.25
C LEU A 70 6.31 -19.98 -9.28
N GLY A 71 5.86 -19.43 -8.15
CA GLY A 71 4.64 -18.63 -8.07
C GLY A 71 4.72 -17.37 -8.94
N THR A 72 5.83 -16.65 -8.90
CA THR A 72 6.06 -15.45 -9.74
C THR A 72 6.01 -15.79 -11.23
N SER A 73 6.62 -16.92 -11.61
CA SER A 73 6.60 -17.39 -12.99
C SER A 73 5.19 -17.76 -13.46
N ALA A 74 4.39 -18.37 -12.58
CA ALA A 74 2.99 -18.67 -12.86
C ALA A 74 2.13 -17.40 -12.99
N HIS A 75 2.37 -16.38 -12.16
CA HIS A 75 1.70 -15.08 -12.28
C HIS A 75 2.03 -14.43 -13.62
N ALA A 76 3.30 -14.41 -14.03
CA ALA A 76 3.72 -13.85 -15.32
C ALA A 76 3.03 -14.55 -16.51
N VAL A 77 2.86 -15.87 -16.46
CA VAL A 77 2.12 -16.61 -17.49
C VAL A 77 0.66 -16.17 -17.55
N LEU A 78 0.01 -16.02 -16.40
CA LEU A 78 -1.39 -15.57 -16.34
C LEU A 78 -1.55 -14.10 -16.73
N GLU A 79 -0.61 -13.24 -16.35
CA GLU A 79 -0.56 -11.84 -16.75
C GLU A 79 -0.52 -11.72 -18.29
N ASP A 80 0.40 -12.43 -18.93
CA ASP A 80 0.50 -12.46 -20.39
C ASP A 80 -0.73 -13.09 -21.03
N LEU A 81 -1.27 -14.18 -20.47
CA LEU A 81 -2.45 -14.85 -21.02
C LEU A 81 -3.68 -13.92 -21.04
N PHE A 82 -3.84 -13.10 -20.00
CA PHE A 82 -4.92 -12.11 -19.91
C PHE A 82 -4.54 -10.78 -20.56
N ASP A 83 -3.47 -10.75 -21.36
CA ASP A 83 -3.09 -9.58 -22.09
C ASP A 83 -3.99 -9.29 -23.29
N ILE A 84 -4.90 -8.32 -23.14
CA ILE A 84 -5.85 -7.90 -24.19
C ILE A 84 -5.17 -7.32 -25.43
N ASP A 85 -3.94 -6.79 -25.30
CA ASP A 85 -3.17 -6.26 -26.42
C ASP A 85 -2.39 -7.37 -27.13
N GLN A 86 -2.10 -8.49 -26.44
CA GLN A 86 -1.37 -9.62 -27.01
C GLN A 86 -2.29 -10.75 -27.50
N TYR A 87 -3.38 -11.05 -26.78
CA TYR A 87 -4.23 -12.21 -27.01
C TYR A 87 -5.72 -11.87 -26.99
N ASP A 88 -6.43 -12.31 -28.04
CA ASP A 88 -7.88 -12.34 -28.09
C ASP A 88 -8.44 -13.27 -26.98
N PRO A 89 -9.61 -12.95 -26.37
CA PRO A 89 -10.20 -13.80 -25.34
C PRO A 89 -10.35 -15.28 -25.74
N SER A 90 -10.64 -15.58 -27.01
CA SER A 90 -10.75 -16.96 -27.50
C SER A 90 -9.43 -17.73 -27.49
N MET A 91 -8.29 -17.03 -27.43
CA MET A 91 -6.95 -17.62 -27.37
C MET A 91 -6.49 -17.91 -25.94
N ARG A 92 -7.32 -17.65 -24.91
CA ARG A 92 -6.97 -17.91 -23.51
C ARG A 92 -7.12 -19.40 -23.16
N THR A 93 -6.35 -20.23 -23.84
CA THR A 93 -6.37 -21.69 -23.73
C THR A 93 -5.13 -22.23 -23.03
N LEU A 94 -5.17 -23.50 -22.61
CA LEU A 94 -4.03 -24.17 -21.99
C LEU A 94 -2.82 -24.24 -22.94
N GLU A 95 -3.07 -24.39 -24.24
CA GLU A 95 -2.04 -24.42 -25.27
C GLU A 95 -1.31 -23.08 -25.38
N THR A 96 -2.04 -21.95 -25.34
CA THR A 96 -1.43 -20.62 -25.33
C THR A 96 -0.61 -20.40 -24.07
N ALA A 97 -1.14 -20.77 -22.90
CA ALA A 97 -0.38 -20.68 -21.65
C ALA A 97 0.90 -21.53 -21.69
N ALA A 98 0.84 -22.74 -22.26
CA ALA A 98 2.02 -23.59 -22.44
C ALA A 98 3.05 -22.96 -23.39
N ALA A 99 2.62 -22.26 -24.44
CA ALA A 99 3.51 -21.52 -25.34
C ALA A 99 4.19 -20.33 -24.64
N ILE A 100 3.47 -19.61 -23.76
CA ILE A 100 4.04 -18.55 -22.93
C ILE A 100 5.09 -19.13 -21.97
N VAL A 101 4.80 -20.28 -21.35
CA VAL A 101 5.75 -21.01 -20.50
C VAL A 101 7.02 -21.37 -21.29
N GLU A 102 6.89 -21.86 -22.52
CA GLU A 102 8.04 -22.19 -23.37
C GLU A 102 8.93 -20.97 -23.61
N ARG A 103 8.32 -19.85 -24.03
CA ARG A 103 9.02 -18.58 -24.27
C ARG A 103 9.76 -18.09 -23.01
N ASN A 104 9.11 -18.18 -21.85
CA ASN A 104 9.71 -17.77 -20.58
C ASN A 104 10.85 -18.72 -20.16
N ALA A 105 10.70 -20.02 -20.43
CA ALA A 105 11.72 -21.03 -20.16
C ALA A 105 12.97 -20.86 -21.05
N ASP A 106 12.80 -20.49 -22.31
CA ASP A 106 13.92 -20.19 -23.23
C ASP A 106 14.74 -18.98 -22.77
N THR A 107 14.11 -18.02 -22.09
CA THR A 107 14.80 -16.87 -21.51
C THR A 107 15.54 -17.25 -20.23
N LEU A 108 14.87 -17.96 -19.31
CA LEU A 108 15.43 -18.31 -18.00
C LEU A 108 16.53 -19.37 -18.09
N TRP A 109 16.39 -20.31 -19.02
CA TRP A 109 17.28 -21.45 -19.18
C TRP A 109 18.01 -21.41 -20.52
N ALA A 110 18.39 -20.24 -21.03
CA ALA A 110 18.90 -20.04 -22.39
C ALA A 110 19.99 -21.05 -22.81
N ASP A 111 19.92 -21.50 -24.06
CA ASP A 111 20.91 -22.42 -24.61
C ASP A 111 22.27 -21.74 -24.69
N ASN A 112 23.29 -22.40 -24.15
CA ASN A 112 24.68 -21.98 -24.29
C ASN A 112 25.46 -23.07 -25.05
N PRO A 113 25.63 -22.94 -26.37
CA PRO A 113 26.37 -23.92 -27.19
C PRO A 113 27.81 -24.13 -26.73
N ASP A 114 28.42 -23.11 -26.13
CA ASP A 114 29.81 -23.13 -25.67
C ASP A 114 29.97 -23.77 -24.27
N ALA A 115 28.88 -24.07 -23.57
CA ALA A 115 28.93 -24.74 -22.29
C ALA A 115 29.28 -26.23 -22.44
N PRO A 116 29.94 -26.87 -21.45
CA PRO A 116 30.20 -28.31 -21.45
C PRO A 116 28.93 -29.15 -21.60
N ASP A 117 29.06 -30.34 -22.21
CA ASP A 117 27.93 -31.23 -22.51
C ASP A 117 27.05 -31.55 -21.30
N ASN A 118 27.67 -31.76 -20.13
CA ASN A 118 26.94 -32.02 -18.88
C ASN A 118 26.12 -30.82 -18.41
N VAL A 119 26.63 -29.59 -18.58
CA VAL A 119 25.91 -28.36 -18.22
C VAL A 119 24.75 -28.11 -19.18
N ARG A 120 24.94 -28.37 -20.49
CA ARG A 120 23.86 -28.27 -21.48
C ARG A 120 22.76 -29.30 -21.20
N ALA A 121 23.13 -30.54 -20.88
CA ALA A 121 22.18 -31.59 -20.52
C ALA A 121 21.39 -31.25 -19.25
N GLU A 122 22.07 -30.75 -18.21
CA GLU A 122 21.43 -30.29 -16.97
C GLU A 122 20.47 -29.12 -17.23
N THR A 123 20.86 -28.15 -18.07
CA THR A 123 20.02 -27.02 -18.46
C THR A 123 18.74 -27.48 -19.14
N LEU A 124 18.82 -28.46 -20.05
CA LEU A 124 17.64 -29.03 -20.73
C LEU A 124 16.71 -29.75 -19.75
N ILE A 125 17.26 -30.55 -18.83
CA ILE A 125 16.48 -31.24 -17.80
C ILE A 125 15.79 -30.23 -16.88
N ASN A 126 16.53 -29.23 -16.41
CA ASN A 126 15.99 -28.18 -15.54
C ASN A 126 14.95 -27.32 -16.26
N ARG A 127 15.16 -26.98 -17.54
CA ARG A 127 14.17 -26.29 -18.38
C ARG A 127 12.88 -27.10 -18.44
N TYR A 128 12.95 -28.39 -18.77
CA TYR A 128 11.77 -29.26 -18.82
C TYR A 128 11.05 -29.34 -17.48
N ARG A 129 11.78 -29.61 -16.39
CA ARG A 129 11.22 -29.69 -15.04
C ARG A 129 10.56 -28.38 -14.61
N TRP A 130 11.20 -27.25 -14.85
CA TRP A 130 10.68 -25.93 -14.51
C TRP A 130 9.36 -25.66 -15.23
N LYS A 131 9.26 -25.98 -16.53
CA LYS A 131 8.00 -25.86 -17.28
C LYS A 131 6.85 -26.64 -16.66
N GLN A 132 7.11 -27.87 -16.18
CA GLN A 132 6.08 -28.70 -15.52
C GLN A 132 5.63 -28.11 -14.17
N GLU A 133 6.58 -27.63 -13.36
CA GLU A 133 6.29 -27.02 -12.05
C GLU A 133 5.48 -25.73 -12.21
N VAL A 134 5.85 -24.87 -13.17
CA VAL A 134 5.12 -23.64 -13.49
C VAL A 134 3.72 -23.97 -14.02
N ARG A 135 3.59 -24.94 -14.94
CA ARG A 135 2.29 -25.41 -15.43
C ARG A 135 1.37 -25.83 -14.30
N THR A 136 1.86 -26.69 -13.41
CA THR A 136 1.12 -27.17 -12.23
C THR A 136 0.64 -25.99 -11.35
N ALA A 137 1.38 -24.89 -11.31
CA ALA A 137 1.04 -23.75 -10.48
C ALA A 137 -0.10 -22.88 -11.04
N TYR A 138 -0.41 -22.93 -12.34
CA TYR A 138 -1.48 -22.13 -12.95
C TYR A 138 -2.64 -22.93 -13.56
N GLU A 139 -2.43 -24.19 -13.97
CA GLU A 139 -3.38 -24.91 -14.84
C GLU A 139 -4.76 -25.16 -14.22
N GLY A 140 -4.85 -25.23 -12.88
CA GLY A 140 -6.14 -25.36 -12.20
C GLY A 140 -7.04 -24.13 -12.33
N LEU A 141 -6.56 -23.01 -12.91
CA LEU A 141 -7.42 -21.89 -13.29
C LEU A 141 -8.60 -22.35 -14.17
N TRP A 142 -8.38 -23.27 -15.12
CA TRP A 142 -9.44 -23.81 -16.00
C TRP A 142 -10.45 -24.70 -15.26
N THR A 143 -10.15 -25.12 -14.02
CA THR A 143 -11.14 -25.77 -13.15
C THR A 143 -12.00 -24.73 -12.42
N ILE A 144 -11.46 -23.55 -12.17
CA ILE A 144 -12.14 -22.46 -11.47
C ILE A 144 -13.10 -21.72 -12.39
N GLU A 145 -12.69 -21.46 -13.62
CA GLU A 145 -13.39 -20.61 -14.57
C GLU A 145 -13.06 -20.97 -16.02
N ASP A 146 -13.80 -20.39 -16.97
CA ASP A 146 -13.42 -20.34 -18.37
C ASP A 146 -12.70 -19.00 -18.66
N PRO A 147 -11.36 -18.98 -18.83
CA PRO A 147 -10.60 -17.76 -19.05
C PRO A 147 -11.07 -16.92 -20.27
N SER A 148 -11.64 -17.58 -21.28
CA SER A 148 -12.13 -16.90 -22.49
C SER A 148 -13.37 -16.05 -22.24
N SER A 149 -14.13 -16.38 -21.19
CA SER A 149 -15.35 -15.68 -20.79
C SER A 149 -15.10 -14.48 -19.86
N ILE A 150 -13.89 -14.35 -19.32
CA ILE A 150 -13.58 -13.32 -18.31
C ILE A 150 -13.34 -11.97 -18.98
N ASN A 151 -14.15 -10.98 -18.62
CA ASN A 151 -13.95 -9.60 -19.05
C ASN A 151 -12.95 -8.88 -18.13
N VAL A 152 -11.69 -8.78 -18.56
CA VAL A 152 -10.60 -8.21 -17.78
C VAL A 152 -10.63 -6.68 -17.89
N TRP A 153 -10.71 -6.00 -16.75
CA TRP A 153 -10.60 -4.55 -16.64
C TRP A 153 -9.13 -4.10 -16.52
N GLY A 154 -8.33 -4.85 -15.77
CA GLY A 154 -6.90 -4.60 -15.62
C GLY A 154 -6.17 -5.81 -15.05
N ARG A 155 -4.88 -5.91 -15.33
CA ARG A 155 -3.97 -6.91 -14.76
C ARG A 155 -2.75 -6.21 -14.19
N GLU A 156 -2.11 -6.83 -13.21
CA GLU A 156 -0.97 -6.27 -12.49
C GLU A 156 -1.20 -4.79 -12.13
N LEU A 157 -2.41 -4.48 -11.64
CA LEU A 157 -2.87 -3.11 -11.49
C LEU A 157 -2.09 -2.44 -10.36
N GLN A 158 -1.18 -1.55 -10.75
CA GLN A 158 -0.34 -0.82 -9.82
C GLN A 158 -1.17 0.15 -8.96
N ILE A 159 -0.93 0.12 -7.65
CA ILE A 159 -1.58 1.00 -6.65
C ILE A 159 -0.62 2.00 -6.01
N ASP A 160 0.56 2.18 -6.61
CA ASP A 160 1.60 3.06 -6.09
C ASP A 160 1.16 4.51 -6.03
N GLY A 161 1.44 5.16 -4.89
CA GLY A 161 1.09 6.56 -4.65
C GLY A 161 -0.35 6.78 -4.21
N LEU A 162 -1.18 5.72 -4.15
CA LEU A 162 -2.51 5.81 -3.56
C LEU A 162 -2.41 5.89 -2.03
N THR A 163 -3.34 6.64 -1.43
CA THR A 163 -3.49 6.71 0.02
C THR A 163 -4.73 5.94 0.43
N ILE A 164 -4.55 4.83 1.15
CA ILE A 164 -5.63 3.95 1.59
C ILE A 164 -5.76 4.08 3.11
N ASN A 165 -6.88 4.62 3.59
CA ASN A 165 -7.09 4.88 5.02
C ASN A 165 -5.89 5.60 5.67
N THR A 166 -5.47 6.72 5.06
CA THR A 166 -4.29 7.54 5.42
C THR A 166 -2.93 6.82 5.33
N VAL A 167 -2.85 5.63 4.75
CA VAL A 167 -1.60 4.89 4.54
C VAL A 167 -1.14 5.09 3.10
N PRO A 168 0.05 5.68 2.86
CA PRO A 168 0.66 5.66 1.54
C PRO A 168 0.92 4.21 1.16
N SER A 169 0.36 3.77 0.05
CA SER A 169 0.28 2.37 -0.33
C SER A 169 1.04 2.09 -1.62
N ASN A 170 1.55 0.87 -1.73
CA ASN A 170 2.16 0.34 -2.94
C ASN A 170 1.86 -1.14 -3.14
N GLY A 171 1.97 -1.60 -4.39
CA GLY A 171 1.72 -2.99 -4.76
C GLY A 171 0.92 -3.13 -6.06
N PHE A 172 0.47 -4.36 -6.30
CA PHE A 172 -0.19 -4.78 -7.52
C PHE A 172 -1.39 -5.65 -7.18
N ILE A 173 -2.51 -5.43 -7.89
CA ILE A 173 -3.66 -6.33 -7.90
C ILE A 173 -3.49 -7.22 -9.13
N ASP A 174 -3.35 -8.53 -8.94
CA ASP A 174 -3.02 -9.47 -10.03
C ASP A 174 -4.01 -9.36 -11.20
N ARG A 175 -5.32 -9.37 -10.90
CA ARG A 175 -6.38 -9.18 -11.90
C ARG A 175 -7.57 -8.43 -11.33
N VAL A 176 -8.14 -7.52 -12.11
CA VAL A 176 -9.44 -6.90 -11.88
C VAL A 176 -10.33 -7.23 -13.08
N ARG A 177 -11.50 -7.79 -12.83
CA ARG A 177 -12.51 -8.07 -13.87
C ARG A 177 -13.78 -7.27 -13.66
N GLU A 178 -14.50 -7.03 -14.74
CA GLU A 178 -15.91 -6.61 -14.68
C GLU A 178 -16.79 -7.85 -14.61
N GLY A 179 -17.82 -7.80 -13.77
CA GLY A 179 -18.80 -8.88 -13.71
C GLY A 179 -19.85 -8.69 -12.64
N VAL A 180 -20.69 -9.71 -12.48
CA VAL A 180 -21.75 -9.74 -11.47
C VAL A 180 -21.25 -10.48 -10.23
N ALA A 181 -21.38 -9.86 -9.06
CA ALA A 181 -21.04 -10.53 -7.80
C ALA A 181 -22.00 -11.71 -7.55
N ASP A 182 -21.46 -12.91 -7.32
CA ASP A 182 -22.24 -14.14 -7.08
C ASP A 182 -22.56 -14.37 -5.59
N TYR A 183 -22.00 -13.53 -4.69
CA TYR A 183 -22.05 -13.69 -3.23
C TYR A 183 -22.08 -12.36 -2.46
N GLY A 184 -22.21 -12.47 -1.14
CA GLY A 184 -22.07 -11.33 -0.22
C GLY A 184 -23.17 -10.28 -0.34
N ARG A 185 -22.93 -9.11 0.25
CA ARG A 185 -23.90 -7.99 0.29
C ARG A 185 -24.19 -7.37 -1.09
N PHE A 186 -23.29 -7.57 -2.05
CA PHE A 186 -23.38 -7.03 -3.40
C PHE A 186 -23.89 -8.06 -4.40
N LYS A 187 -24.36 -9.23 -3.95
CA LYS A 187 -24.85 -10.29 -4.83
C LYS A 187 -25.87 -9.77 -5.84
N GLY A 188 -25.62 -10.05 -7.12
CA GLY A 188 -26.44 -9.60 -8.24
C GLY A 188 -26.13 -8.19 -8.75
N GLN A 189 -25.18 -7.47 -8.14
CA GLN A 189 -24.70 -6.18 -8.65
C GLN A 189 -23.55 -6.40 -9.64
N GLU A 190 -23.55 -5.60 -10.70
CA GLU A 190 -22.47 -5.52 -11.68
C GLU A 190 -21.46 -4.46 -11.26
N GLY A 191 -20.17 -4.75 -11.47
CA GLY A 191 -19.09 -3.81 -11.20
C GLY A 191 -17.73 -4.48 -11.20
N LEU A 192 -16.75 -3.83 -10.56
CA LEU A 192 -15.38 -4.32 -10.51
C LEU A 192 -15.17 -5.38 -9.44
N ILE A 193 -14.44 -6.43 -9.79
CA ILE A 193 -14.10 -7.55 -8.91
C ILE A 193 -12.58 -7.70 -8.86
N ALA A 194 -12.01 -7.62 -7.67
CA ALA A 194 -10.57 -7.76 -7.45
C ALA A 194 -10.16 -9.23 -7.22
N GLU A 195 -9.10 -9.69 -7.85
CA GLU A 195 -8.65 -11.08 -7.78
C GLU A 195 -7.16 -11.18 -7.53
N ASP A 196 -6.78 -12.23 -6.82
CA ASP A 196 -5.41 -12.51 -6.41
C ASP A 196 -5.15 -14.02 -6.58
N TYR A 197 -4.12 -14.35 -7.36
CA TYR A 197 -3.70 -15.72 -7.64
C TYR A 197 -2.83 -16.23 -6.50
N LYS A 198 -3.00 -17.52 -6.16
CA LYS A 198 -2.22 -18.21 -5.13
C LYS A 198 -1.90 -19.64 -5.58
N SER A 199 -0.62 -19.93 -5.79
CA SER A 199 -0.13 -21.29 -6.10
C SER A 199 0.13 -22.16 -4.86
N GLY A 200 0.01 -21.59 -3.66
CA GLY A 200 0.19 -22.30 -2.38
C GLY A 200 -1.03 -23.14 -1.95
N LYS A 201 -0.82 -24.01 -0.95
CA LYS A 201 -1.90 -24.87 -0.40
C LYS A 201 -3.11 -24.05 0.03
N VAL A 202 -4.30 -24.54 -0.30
CA VAL A 202 -5.53 -24.03 0.30
C VAL A 202 -5.50 -24.32 1.81
N PRO A 203 -5.69 -23.32 2.69
CA PRO A 203 -5.73 -23.55 4.13
C PRO A 203 -6.82 -24.56 4.51
N SER A 204 -6.44 -25.70 5.09
CA SER A 204 -7.32 -26.87 5.34
C SER A 204 -8.42 -26.65 6.38
N THR A 205 -8.36 -25.55 7.13
CA THR A 205 -9.43 -25.12 8.03
C THR A 205 -9.52 -23.60 7.99
N TYR A 206 -10.73 -23.10 7.73
CA TYR A 206 -11.17 -21.72 7.99
C TYR A 206 -11.17 -21.43 9.50
N ASN A 207 -10.04 -21.61 10.15
CA ASN A 207 -9.84 -21.26 11.53
C ASN A 207 -9.63 -19.74 11.59
N LEU A 208 -10.75 -19.01 11.71
CA LEU A 208 -10.82 -17.61 12.15
C LEU A 208 -10.01 -17.34 13.45
N ARG A 209 -9.52 -18.40 14.11
CA ARG A 209 -8.50 -18.38 15.18
C ARG A 209 -7.19 -17.68 14.80
N PHE A 210 -6.79 -17.68 13.53
CA PHE A 210 -5.44 -17.25 13.12
C PHE A 210 -5.42 -16.10 12.10
N GLY A 211 -6.57 -15.50 11.76
CA GLY A 211 -6.67 -14.40 10.78
C GLY A 211 -7.00 -14.85 9.35
N ASP A 212 -7.32 -13.89 8.48
CA ASP A 212 -7.67 -14.11 7.07
C ASP A 212 -6.73 -13.30 6.17
N ASP A 213 -5.46 -13.69 6.14
CA ASP A 213 -4.40 -12.92 5.50
C ASP A 213 -4.65 -12.61 4.01
N HIS A 214 -5.08 -13.61 3.23
CA HIS A 214 -5.36 -13.41 1.80
C HIS A 214 -6.60 -12.52 1.60
N GLY A 215 -7.58 -12.59 2.53
CA GLY A 215 -8.76 -11.74 2.46
C GLY A 215 -8.46 -10.32 2.88
N ASP A 216 -7.61 -10.13 3.90
CA ASP A 216 -7.14 -8.82 4.33
C ASP A 216 -6.34 -8.13 3.22
N GLN A 217 -5.52 -8.87 2.49
CA GLN A 217 -4.85 -8.34 1.29
C GLN A 217 -5.86 -7.87 0.23
N LEU A 218 -6.83 -8.70 -0.12
CA LEU A 218 -7.85 -8.35 -1.11
C LEU A 218 -8.78 -7.21 -0.66
N ARG A 219 -9.05 -7.04 0.65
CA ARG A 219 -9.80 -5.90 1.17
C ARG A 219 -9.01 -4.59 1.06
N VAL A 220 -7.68 -4.62 1.28
CA VAL A 220 -6.83 -3.46 0.98
C VAL A 220 -6.88 -3.14 -0.51
N TYR A 221 -6.87 -4.16 -1.38
CA TYR A 221 -6.98 -3.98 -2.83
C TYR A 221 -8.35 -3.47 -3.27
N ALA A 222 -9.44 -3.91 -2.66
CA ALA A 222 -10.77 -3.38 -2.90
C ALA A 222 -10.86 -1.89 -2.54
N ALA A 223 -10.26 -1.47 -1.41
CA ALA A 223 -10.17 -0.06 -1.04
C ALA A 223 -9.22 0.73 -1.95
N ALA A 224 -8.14 0.12 -2.43
CA ALA A 224 -7.25 0.72 -3.42
C ALA A 224 -7.98 0.97 -4.75
N LEU A 225 -8.82 0.03 -5.16
CA LEU A 225 -9.62 0.13 -6.37
C LEU A 225 -10.63 1.28 -6.25
N GLU A 226 -11.34 1.38 -5.13
CA GLU A 226 -12.24 2.51 -4.84
C GLU A 226 -11.48 3.86 -4.85
N ALA A 227 -10.29 3.91 -4.26
CA ALA A 227 -9.47 5.12 -4.28
C ALA A 227 -9.00 5.50 -5.70
N LYS A 228 -8.80 4.50 -6.58
CA LYS A 228 -8.30 4.70 -7.94
C LYS A 228 -9.41 5.05 -8.93
N THR A 229 -10.57 4.42 -8.83
CA THR A 229 -11.67 4.51 -9.80
C THR A 229 -12.83 5.38 -9.31
N GLY A 230 -12.94 5.60 -8.00
CA GLY A 230 -14.12 6.19 -7.36
C GLY A 230 -15.30 5.22 -7.18
N GLU A 231 -15.14 3.97 -7.59
CA GLU A 231 -16.18 2.94 -7.53
C GLU A 231 -15.82 1.82 -6.56
N LYS A 232 -16.79 1.39 -5.74
CA LYS A 232 -16.58 0.26 -4.82
C LYS A 232 -16.48 -1.04 -5.59
N ALA A 233 -15.50 -1.87 -5.23
CA ALA A 233 -15.45 -3.24 -5.70
C ALA A 233 -16.71 -4.00 -5.22
N VAL A 234 -17.38 -4.66 -6.14
CA VAL A 234 -18.59 -5.46 -5.86
C VAL A 234 -18.25 -6.89 -5.40
N GLY A 235 -17.01 -7.33 -5.61
CA GLY A 235 -16.53 -8.62 -5.15
C GLY A 235 -15.02 -8.71 -5.07
N ALA A 236 -14.53 -9.73 -4.36
CA ALA A 236 -13.12 -10.09 -4.37
C ALA A 236 -12.90 -11.61 -4.25
N TYR A 237 -11.93 -12.17 -4.98
CA TYR A 237 -11.67 -13.62 -4.94
C TYR A 237 -10.19 -13.94 -4.80
N VAL A 238 -9.89 -14.92 -3.95
CA VAL A 238 -8.60 -15.61 -3.99
C VAL A 238 -8.75 -16.82 -4.90
N LEU A 239 -7.88 -16.92 -5.91
CA LEU A 239 -7.86 -18.01 -6.87
C LEU A 239 -6.69 -18.93 -6.55
N TYR A 240 -6.97 -20.10 -5.97
CA TYR A 240 -5.96 -21.11 -5.69
C TYR A 240 -5.68 -21.95 -6.93
N THR A 241 -4.93 -21.36 -7.87
CA THR A 241 -4.74 -21.87 -9.23
C THR A 241 -4.09 -23.25 -9.29
N LYS A 242 -3.22 -23.61 -8.33
CA LYS A 242 -2.64 -24.96 -8.24
C LYS A 242 -3.66 -26.04 -7.85
N PHE A 243 -4.72 -25.65 -7.13
CA PHE A 243 -5.70 -26.58 -6.55
C PHE A 243 -7.07 -26.53 -7.24
N GLY A 244 -7.26 -25.59 -8.17
CA GLY A 244 -8.53 -25.41 -8.86
C GLY A 244 -9.66 -24.93 -7.95
N GLU A 245 -9.32 -24.20 -6.88
CA GLU A 245 -10.31 -23.71 -5.90
C GLU A 245 -10.41 -22.18 -5.92
N LYS A 246 -11.65 -21.67 -5.84
CA LYS A 246 -11.97 -20.24 -5.67
C LYS A 246 -12.44 -19.97 -4.26
N ARG A 247 -12.02 -18.85 -3.68
CA ARG A 247 -12.49 -18.39 -2.37
C ARG A 247 -12.99 -16.96 -2.43
N GLU A 248 -14.22 -16.77 -1.98
CA GLU A 248 -14.87 -15.50 -1.76
C GLU A 248 -14.28 -14.75 -0.56
N VAL A 249 -14.12 -13.43 -0.67
CA VAL A 249 -13.64 -12.56 0.40
C VAL A 249 -14.77 -11.67 0.91
N ASP A 250 -15.07 -11.74 2.20
CA ASP A 250 -16.09 -10.89 2.80
C ASP A 250 -15.72 -9.40 2.70
N LEU A 251 -16.46 -8.65 1.88
CA LEU A 251 -16.37 -7.19 1.73
C LEU A 251 -17.43 -6.44 2.56
N SER A 252 -17.94 -7.04 3.64
CA SER A 252 -18.79 -6.33 4.61
C SER A 252 -18.07 -5.11 5.18
N GLU A 253 -18.82 -4.06 5.51
CA GLU A 253 -18.27 -2.84 6.12
C GLU A 253 -17.44 -3.15 7.37
N LYS A 254 -17.90 -4.11 8.19
CA LYS A 254 -17.19 -4.54 9.39
C LYS A 254 -15.83 -5.17 9.06
N ALA A 255 -15.79 -6.05 8.06
CA ALA A 255 -14.55 -6.70 7.63
C ALA A 255 -13.59 -5.68 7.02
N MET A 256 -14.08 -4.82 6.13
CA MET A 256 -13.31 -3.72 5.53
C MET A 256 -12.73 -2.79 6.59
N ALA A 257 -13.56 -2.28 7.52
CA ALA A 257 -13.12 -1.38 8.58
C ALA A 257 -12.06 -2.03 9.48
N LYS A 258 -12.22 -3.31 9.84
CA LYS A 258 -11.22 -4.06 10.62
C LYS A 258 -9.89 -4.14 9.87
N THR A 259 -9.91 -4.52 8.61
CA THR A 259 -8.69 -4.66 7.80
C THR A 259 -8.00 -3.32 7.60
N LEU A 260 -8.73 -2.26 7.24
CA LEU A 260 -8.16 -0.93 7.02
C LEU A 260 -7.58 -0.34 8.31
N LYS A 261 -8.24 -0.55 9.45
CA LYS A 261 -7.69 -0.17 10.77
C LYS A 261 -6.40 -0.93 11.07
N THR A 262 -6.39 -2.23 10.81
CA THR A 262 -5.20 -3.08 11.03
C THR A 262 -4.04 -2.66 10.11
N PHE A 263 -4.34 -2.30 8.87
CA PHE A 263 -3.37 -1.81 7.90
C PHE A 263 -2.74 -0.47 8.34
N LYS A 264 -3.55 0.47 8.84
CA LYS A 264 -3.07 1.72 9.44
C LYS A 264 -2.19 1.47 10.66
N LEU A 265 -2.60 0.58 11.56
CA LEU A 265 -1.79 0.21 12.73
C LEU A 265 -0.45 -0.42 12.34
N SER A 266 -0.40 -1.22 11.26
CA SER A 266 0.87 -1.72 10.72
C SER A 266 1.79 -0.60 10.24
N TRP A 267 1.23 0.42 9.59
CA TRP A 267 1.99 1.58 9.13
C TRP A 267 2.58 2.36 10.30
N ASP A 268 1.79 2.60 11.35
CA ASP A 268 2.24 3.29 12.55
C ASP A 268 3.34 2.51 13.27
N ARG A 269 3.19 1.18 13.36
CA ARG A 269 4.24 0.29 13.88
C ARG A 269 5.50 0.33 13.03
N HIS A 270 5.38 0.31 11.71
CA HIS A 270 6.52 0.45 10.81
C HIS A 270 7.30 1.72 11.12
N ASN A 271 6.62 2.87 11.17
CA ASN A 271 7.27 4.16 11.43
C ASN A 271 7.92 4.20 12.81
N LYS A 272 7.26 3.63 13.84
CA LYS A 272 7.84 3.47 15.18
C LYS A 272 9.10 2.62 15.17
N TYR A 273 9.11 1.48 14.47
CA TYR A 273 10.28 0.60 14.39
C TYR A 273 11.43 1.25 13.62
N MET A 274 11.14 1.99 12.55
CA MET A 274 12.15 2.77 11.82
C MET A 274 12.76 3.85 12.72
N LYS A 275 11.92 4.63 13.40
CA LYS A 275 12.35 5.70 14.32
C LYS A 275 13.27 5.18 15.42
N ASN A 276 12.92 4.04 16.02
CA ASN A 276 13.66 3.47 17.14
C ASN A 276 14.81 2.54 16.72
N ALA A 277 14.95 2.24 15.42
CA ALA A 277 15.88 1.23 14.89
C ALA A 277 15.75 -0.13 15.62
N SER A 278 14.54 -0.47 16.07
CA SER A 278 14.30 -1.52 17.06
C SER A 278 13.07 -2.35 16.67
N PHE A 279 13.28 -3.66 16.54
CA PHE A 279 12.38 -4.59 15.86
C PHE A 279 12.05 -5.76 16.78
N PRO A 280 10.84 -5.79 17.37
CA PRO A 280 10.49 -6.84 18.31
C PRO A 280 10.41 -8.22 17.62
N THR A 281 10.82 -9.25 18.36
CA THR A 281 10.63 -10.64 17.94
C THR A 281 9.23 -11.14 18.32
N LYS A 282 8.72 -12.10 17.54
CA LYS A 282 7.46 -12.80 17.83
C LYS A 282 7.61 -14.26 17.44
N VAL A 283 7.30 -15.15 18.38
CA VAL A 283 7.39 -16.60 18.19
C VAL A 283 6.23 -17.06 17.32
N SER A 284 6.51 -17.91 16.34
CA SER A 284 5.50 -18.52 15.49
C SER A 284 5.95 -19.89 14.99
N ALA A 285 5.04 -20.60 14.32
CA ALA A 285 5.41 -21.82 13.59
C ALA A 285 6.47 -21.54 12.50
N LEU A 286 6.51 -20.31 11.96
CA LEU A 286 7.42 -19.90 10.88
C LEU A 286 8.86 -19.67 11.34
N CYS A 287 9.16 -19.72 12.64
CA CYS A 287 10.52 -19.48 13.15
C CYS A 287 11.57 -20.40 12.50
N GLY A 288 11.23 -21.65 12.17
CA GLY A 288 12.18 -22.58 11.53
C GLY A 288 12.60 -22.21 10.10
N TRP A 289 11.86 -21.31 9.45
CA TRP A 289 12.17 -20.79 8.11
C TRP A 289 12.73 -19.35 8.17
N CYS A 290 12.92 -18.80 9.37
CA CYS A 290 13.45 -17.45 9.53
C CYS A 290 14.97 -17.45 9.25
N PRO A 291 15.51 -16.51 8.46
CA PRO A 291 16.94 -16.45 8.17
C PRO A 291 17.80 -16.13 9.41
N LEU A 292 17.18 -15.63 10.49
CA LEU A 292 17.84 -15.33 11.75
C LEU A 292 17.68 -16.44 12.80
N VAL A 293 17.03 -17.57 12.48
CA VAL A 293 16.63 -18.60 13.47
C VAL A 293 17.80 -19.07 14.32
N ASN A 294 18.96 -19.31 13.70
CA ASN A 294 20.15 -19.84 14.37
C ASN A 294 20.80 -18.81 15.32
N ALA A 295 20.61 -17.51 15.09
CA ALA A 295 21.15 -16.43 15.92
C ALA A 295 20.10 -15.81 16.85
N CYS A 296 18.82 -16.16 16.74
CA CYS A 296 17.74 -15.51 17.47
C CYS A 296 17.62 -16.05 18.91
N PRO A 297 17.77 -15.21 19.95
CA PRO A 297 17.71 -15.67 21.34
C PRO A 297 16.34 -16.21 21.72
N VAL A 298 15.27 -15.66 21.14
CA VAL A 298 13.89 -16.10 21.39
C VAL A 298 13.60 -17.44 20.71
N ALA A 299 14.09 -17.65 19.48
CA ALA A 299 13.98 -18.94 18.81
C ALA A 299 14.69 -20.04 19.61
N LYS A 300 15.91 -19.75 20.09
CA LYS A 300 16.68 -20.66 20.94
C LYS A 300 15.97 -20.99 22.26
N ALA A 301 15.43 -19.98 22.95
CA ALA A 301 14.69 -20.18 24.20
C ALA A 301 13.44 -21.07 24.03
N GLU A 302 12.79 -20.97 22.87
CA GLU A 302 11.59 -21.73 22.50
C GLU A 302 11.89 -23.06 21.78
N GLY A 303 13.16 -23.47 21.71
CA GLY A 303 13.58 -24.72 21.05
C GLY A 303 13.24 -24.77 19.56
N LYS A 304 13.27 -23.63 18.85
CA LYS A 304 13.05 -23.58 17.41
C LYS A 304 14.35 -23.83 16.67
N GLU A 305 14.30 -24.72 15.69
CA GLU A 305 15.45 -25.11 14.86
C GLU A 305 15.17 -24.82 13.38
N ALA A 306 16.25 -24.65 12.60
CA ALA A 306 16.18 -24.47 11.16
C ALA A 306 15.49 -25.67 10.48
N LYS A 307 14.57 -25.39 9.55
CA LYS A 307 13.80 -26.40 8.80
C LYS A 307 14.20 -26.53 7.34
N ILE A 308 15.11 -25.68 6.87
CA ILE A 308 15.62 -25.70 5.50
C ILE A 308 17.15 -25.71 5.56
N GLU A 309 17.75 -26.44 4.62
CA GLU A 309 19.19 -26.48 4.44
C GLU A 309 19.69 -25.13 3.88
N GLY A 310 20.95 -24.80 4.15
CA GLY A 310 21.56 -23.56 3.63
C GLY A 310 21.31 -22.29 4.44
N LEU A 311 20.57 -22.35 5.56
CA LEU A 311 20.51 -21.21 6.48
C LEU A 311 21.85 -20.97 7.19
N LEU A 312 22.25 -19.70 7.26
CA LEU A 312 23.49 -19.26 7.90
C LEU A 312 23.51 -19.68 9.38
N SER A 313 24.67 -20.14 9.86
CA SER A 313 24.86 -20.47 11.26
C SER A 313 24.88 -19.21 12.13
N ALA A 314 24.79 -19.39 13.46
CA ALA A 314 24.94 -18.28 14.40
C ALA A 314 26.28 -17.55 14.23
N THR A 315 27.35 -18.31 13.96
CA THR A 315 28.71 -17.80 13.73
C THR A 315 28.79 -17.02 12.41
N ASP A 316 28.14 -17.50 11.36
CA ASP A 316 28.10 -16.84 10.06
C ASP A 316 27.35 -15.50 10.12
N LEU A 317 26.24 -15.45 10.88
CA LEU A 317 25.48 -14.22 11.09
C LEU A 317 26.22 -13.23 11.99
N GLY A 318 26.92 -13.73 13.01
CA GLY A 318 27.79 -12.93 13.89
C GLY A 318 27.06 -11.86 14.71
N ILE A 319 25.74 -11.92 14.89
CA ILE A 319 24.94 -10.87 15.54
C ILE A 319 25.20 -10.87 17.06
N PRO A 320 25.85 -9.83 17.63
CA PRO A 320 26.14 -9.76 19.06
C PRO A 320 24.87 -9.50 19.89
N SER A 321 24.94 -9.75 21.20
CA SER A 321 23.96 -9.25 22.16
C SER A 321 24.50 -8.00 22.87
N LEU A 322 23.67 -6.96 23.02
CA LEU A 322 24.02 -5.76 23.75
C LEU A 322 24.15 -6.06 25.25
N ARG A 323 25.07 -5.36 25.92
CA ARG A 323 25.15 -5.41 27.38
C ARG A 323 23.94 -4.67 27.97
N PRO A 324 23.37 -5.15 29.09
CA PRO A 324 22.32 -4.42 29.79
C PRO A 324 22.73 -2.97 30.06
N GLY A 325 21.98 -2.00 29.54
CA GLY A 325 22.26 -0.56 29.67
C GLY A 325 23.08 0.09 28.55
N ALA A 326 23.48 -0.66 27.51
CA ALA A 326 24.06 -0.08 26.29
C ALA A 326 22.94 0.45 25.38
N ALA A 327 22.92 1.76 25.12
CA ALA A 327 21.96 2.37 24.21
C ALA A 327 22.35 2.09 22.74
N ALA A 328 21.35 1.84 21.90
CA ALA A 328 21.52 1.82 20.45
C ALA A 328 22.13 3.15 19.97
N ALA A 329 22.99 3.11 18.95
CA ALA A 329 23.51 4.33 18.34
C ALA A 329 22.33 5.20 17.88
N PRO A 330 22.27 6.49 18.27
CA PRO A 330 21.21 7.37 17.79
C PRO A 330 21.31 7.47 16.28
N SER A 331 20.27 7.03 15.57
CA SER A 331 20.13 7.37 14.17
C SER A 331 19.92 8.88 14.08
N VAL A 332 20.73 9.57 13.27
CA VAL A 332 20.47 10.96 12.92
C VAL A 332 19.18 10.94 12.08
N PRO A 333 18.07 11.55 12.55
CA PRO A 333 16.89 11.66 11.72
C PRO A 333 17.26 12.57 10.56
N LEU A 334 17.22 12.05 9.34
CA LEU A 334 16.94 12.93 8.20
C LEU A 334 15.50 13.45 8.40
N PRO A 335 15.19 14.70 8.00
CA PRO A 335 13.81 15.17 8.04
C PRO A 335 12.97 14.12 7.31
N ASP A 336 11.96 13.59 8.01
CA ASP A 336 10.97 12.73 7.38
C ASP A 336 10.56 13.40 6.07
N SER A 337 10.39 12.63 5.00
CA SER A 337 9.47 13.08 3.97
C SER A 337 8.16 13.29 4.70
N GLN A 338 7.84 14.55 5.03
CA GLN A 338 6.70 14.93 5.87
C GLN A 338 5.44 14.33 5.24
N ILE A 339 5.04 13.18 5.76
CA ILE A 339 3.65 12.95 6.06
C ILE A 339 3.53 13.65 7.40
N ASP A 340 2.82 14.77 7.43
CA ASP A 340 2.55 15.49 8.66
C ASP A 340 2.08 14.46 9.71
N GLU A 341 2.84 14.33 10.81
CA GLU A 341 2.37 13.67 12.02
C GLU A 341 1.20 14.53 12.52
N ASP A 342 0.01 14.22 12.02
CA ASP A 342 -1.24 14.86 12.39
C ASP A 342 -1.62 14.35 13.79
N ASP A 343 -1.02 14.95 14.82
CA ASP A 343 -1.22 14.64 16.24
C ASP A 343 -2.64 14.99 16.74
N ASN A 344 -3.54 15.43 15.85
CA ASN A 344 -4.88 15.91 16.20
C ASN A 344 -6.04 14.98 15.81
N LEU A 345 -5.78 13.73 15.41
CA LEU A 345 -6.81 12.71 15.20
C LEU A 345 -7.10 11.82 16.43
N VAL A 346 -6.81 12.33 17.64
CA VAL A 346 -7.08 11.67 18.92
C VAL A 346 -8.20 12.42 19.67
N LEU A 347 -9.41 12.43 19.11
CA LEU A 347 -10.57 13.02 19.81
C LEU A 347 -11.21 12.06 20.83
N PHE A 348 -10.99 10.75 20.72
CA PHE A 348 -11.51 9.74 21.69
C PHE A 348 -10.65 8.48 21.89
N ALA A 349 -9.45 8.38 21.30
CA ALA A 349 -8.61 7.22 21.55
C ALA A 349 -7.76 7.44 22.82
N PRO A 350 -7.68 6.47 23.74
CA PRO A 350 -6.75 6.56 24.86
C PRO A 350 -5.32 6.74 24.32
N ASP A 351 -4.51 7.51 25.03
CA ASP A 351 -3.09 7.69 24.73
C ASP A 351 -2.38 6.33 24.61
N LEU A 352 -2.22 5.85 23.38
CA LEU A 352 -1.71 4.52 23.06
C LEU A 352 -0.22 4.38 23.38
N SER A 353 0.49 5.49 23.62
CA SER A 353 1.88 5.47 24.07
C SER A 353 2.03 4.94 25.51
N LYS A 354 0.94 4.91 26.27
CA LYS A 354 0.88 4.45 27.66
C LYS A 354 0.25 3.06 27.82
N ILE A 355 -0.27 2.46 26.76
CA ILE A 355 -0.84 1.11 26.81
C ILE A 355 0.29 0.11 26.65
N SER A 356 0.47 -0.77 27.64
CA SER A 356 1.51 -1.79 27.58
C SER A 356 1.23 -2.79 26.46
N ASP A 357 2.28 -3.42 25.92
CA ASP A 357 2.13 -4.52 24.95
C ASP A 357 1.28 -5.67 25.51
N GLU A 358 1.22 -5.80 26.83
CA GLU A 358 0.45 -6.81 27.56
C GLU A 358 -1.04 -6.49 27.61
N ASP A 359 -1.41 -5.22 27.78
CA ASP A 359 -2.79 -4.71 27.72
C ASP A 359 -3.33 -4.73 26.28
N LEU A 360 -2.48 -4.44 25.29
CA LEU A 360 -2.83 -4.55 23.87
C LEU A 360 -3.05 -6.01 23.47
N ALA A 361 -2.17 -6.91 23.91
CA ALA A 361 -2.36 -8.34 23.71
C ALA A 361 -3.60 -8.88 24.47
N ALA A 362 -3.95 -8.29 25.62
CA ALA A 362 -5.17 -8.62 26.36
C ALA A 362 -6.43 -8.17 25.60
N ALA A 363 -6.44 -6.96 25.04
CA ALA A 363 -7.54 -6.45 24.21
C ALA A 363 -7.72 -7.29 22.92
N GLU A 364 -6.62 -7.73 22.30
CA GLU A 364 -6.64 -8.61 21.14
C GLU A 364 -7.16 -10.02 21.52
N ARG A 365 -6.76 -10.55 22.68
CA ARG A 365 -7.31 -11.82 23.22
C ARG A 365 -8.80 -11.72 23.55
N GLU A 366 -9.25 -10.64 24.18
CA GLU A 366 -10.67 -10.46 24.53
C GLU A 366 -11.53 -10.22 23.27
N GLY A 367 -11.00 -9.48 22.29
CA GLY A 367 -11.63 -9.32 20.97
C GLY A 367 -11.75 -10.65 20.21
N ASN A 368 -10.72 -11.50 20.26
CA ASN A 368 -10.75 -12.85 19.70
C ASN A 368 -11.70 -13.79 20.47
N ARG A 369 -11.81 -13.63 21.80
CA ARG A 369 -12.75 -14.38 22.66
C ARG A 369 -14.20 -14.02 22.37
N ALA A 370 -14.50 -12.72 22.24
CA ALA A 370 -15.81 -12.22 21.84
C ALA A 370 -16.19 -12.74 20.44
N ALA A 371 -15.29 -12.65 19.46
CA ALA A 371 -15.50 -13.21 18.12
C ALA A 371 -15.78 -14.73 18.13
N HIS A 372 -15.12 -15.46 19.03
CA HIS A 372 -15.35 -16.89 19.23
C HIS A 372 -16.71 -17.25 19.82
N MET A 373 -17.26 -16.41 20.71
CA MET A 373 -18.58 -16.63 21.32
C MET A 373 -19.69 -16.40 20.30
N TYR A 374 -19.61 -15.33 19.49
CA TYR A 374 -20.59 -15.05 18.43
C TYR A 374 -20.61 -16.14 17.34
N ALA A 375 -19.45 -16.67 16.94
CA ALA A 375 -19.35 -17.75 15.96
C ALA A 375 -19.97 -19.08 16.43
N ARG A 376 -20.23 -19.24 17.73
CA ARG A 376 -20.93 -20.39 18.32
C ARG A 376 -22.39 -20.11 18.66
N GLY A 377 -22.93 -18.95 18.25
CA GLY A 377 -24.29 -18.53 18.58
C GLY A 377 -24.50 -18.16 20.05
N MET A 378 -23.42 -17.87 20.80
CA MET A 378 -23.48 -17.48 22.20
C MET A 378 -23.20 -15.97 22.34
N THR A 379 -24.09 -15.23 22.98
CA THR A 379 -23.83 -13.84 23.41
C THR A 379 -23.18 -13.84 24.80
N PRO A 380 -22.13 -13.05 25.05
CA PRO A 380 -21.62 -12.87 26.40
C PRO A 380 -22.69 -12.20 27.25
N LYS A 381 -23.01 -12.77 28.41
CA LYS A 381 -23.72 -12.02 29.46
C LYS A 381 -22.72 -11.07 30.11
N THR A 382 -22.73 -9.82 29.69
CA THR A 382 -22.09 -8.74 30.43
C THR A 382 -23.05 -8.29 31.52
N GLU A 383 -22.67 -8.53 32.79
CA GLU A 383 -23.20 -7.77 33.92
C GLU A 383 -22.63 -6.34 33.81
N SER A 384 -23.20 -5.55 32.91
CA SER A 384 -23.04 -4.12 32.84
C SER A 384 -24.38 -3.58 32.40
N SER A 385 -24.93 -2.65 33.18
CA SER A 385 -26.19 -1.96 32.91
C SER A 385 -26.31 -1.65 31.42
N GLU A 386 -27.40 -2.14 30.84
CA GLU A 386 -27.81 -1.90 29.46
C GLU A 386 -27.96 -0.39 29.24
N ASP A 387 -26.90 0.29 28.83
CA ASP A 387 -27.05 1.42 27.93
C ASP A 387 -27.10 0.80 26.52
N GLU A 388 -28.33 0.60 26.04
CA GLU A 388 -28.63 0.12 24.70
C GLU A 388 -27.79 0.91 23.68
N MET A 389 -26.82 0.27 23.04
CA MET A 389 -26.28 0.78 21.78
C MET A 389 -27.35 0.57 20.71
N THR A 390 -28.25 1.54 20.61
CA THR A 390 -29.23 1.63 19.55
C THR A 390 -28.51 1.87 18.23
N PHE A 391 -28.62 0.95 17.28
CA PHE A 391 -28.26 1.22 15.89
C PHE A 391 -29.13 2.38 15.41
N THR A 392 -28.53 3.51 15.07
CA THR A 392 -29.26 4.62 14.46
C THR A 392 -29.71 4.16 13.07
N GLU A 393 -31.01 4.10 12.83
CA GLU A 393 -31.52 3.80 11.49
C GLU A 393 -31.03 4.86 10.51
N GLU A 394 -30.72 4.48 9.27
CA GLU A 394 -30.35 5.40 8.18
C GLU A 394 -31.52 5.54 7.19
N PRO A 395 -32.62 6.22 7.56
CA PRO A 395 -33.74 6.43 6.67
C PRO A 395 -33.37 7.36 5.52
N LYS A 396 -34.36 7.60 4.65
CA LYS A 396 -34.19 8.38 3.43
C LYS A 396 -33.59 9.78 3.71
N PRO A 397 -32.83 10.37 2.77
CA PRO A 397 -32.09 11.62 3.01
C PRO A 397 -32.92 12.84 3.44
N TRP A 398 -34.22 12.87 3.12
CA TRP A 398 -35.13 13.93 3.57
C TRP A 398 -35.60 13.79 5.02
N VAL A 399 -35.32 12.66 5.69
CA VAL A 399 -35.51 12.49 7.13
C VAL A 399 -34.29 13.04 7.86
N GLU A 400 -34.47 14.15 8.58
CA GLU A 400 -33.37 14.86 9.24
C GLU A 400 -32.84 14.14 10.47
N THR A 401 -33.74 13.65 11.31
CA THR A 401 -33.41 13.01 12.59
C THR A 401 -34.12 11.69 12.77
N VAL A 402 -33.46 10.73 13.43
CA VAL A 402 -34.05 9.47 13.92
C VAL A 402 -33.93 9.47 15.43
N ASN A 403 -35.04 9.29 16.14
CA ASN A 403 -35.07 9.29 17.61
C ASN A 403 -34.45 10.54 18.27
N GLY A 404 -34.52 11.70 17.59
CA GLY A 404 -33.94 12.95 18.07
C GLY A 404 -32.44 13.12 17.78
N GLU A 405 -31.78 12.11 17.21
CA GLU A 405 -30.40 12.17 16.75
C GLU A 405 -30.32 12.45 15.25
N LEU A 406 -29.25 13.09 14.81
CA LEU A 406 -29.03 13.41 13.39
C LEU A 406 -28.96 12.12 12.56
N ASN A 407 -29.82 11.98 11.56
CA ASN A 407 -29.77 10.86 10.62
C ASN A 407 -28.47 10.96 9.80
N PRO A 408 -27.57 9.96 9.83
CA PRO A 408 -26.32 9.98 9.08
C PRO A 408 -26.50 10.18 7.56
N ASN A 409 -27.62 9.71 7.01
CA ASN A 409 -27.95 9.82 5.58
C ASN A 409 -28.68 11.13 5.21
N SER A 410 -28.95 12.03 6.17
CA SER A 410 -29.71 13.25 5.92
C SER A 410 -28.94 14.32 5.14
N TYR A 411 -29.67 15.23 4.49
CA TYR A 411 -29.07 16.43 3.90
C TYR A 411 -28.39 17.31 4.96
N ALA A 412 -28.94 17.39 6.17
CA ALA A 412 -28.35 18.06 7.32
C ALA A 412 -27.02 17.42 7.76
N SER A 413 -26.93 16.08 7.75
CA SER A 413 -25.66 15.36 7.96
C SER A 413 -24.64 15.73 6.88
N THR A 414 -25.04 15.69 5.61
CA THR A 414 -24.18 16.12 4.48
C THR A 414 -23.69 17.57 4.65
N ALA A 415 -24.53 18.45 5.22
CA ALA A 415 -24.17 19.82 5.55
C ALA A 415 -23.14 19.89 6.67
N ALA A 416 -23.40 19.24 7.81
CA ALA A 416 -22.55 19.25 9.00
C ALA A 416 -21.14 18.72 8.71
N PHE A 417 -21.04 17.54 8.07
CA PHE A 417 -19.74 16.96 7.71
C PHE A 417 -19.02 17.77 6.62
N GLY A 418 -19.76 18.31 5.66
CA GLY A 418 -19.19 19.07 4.55
C GLY A 418 -18.57 20.41 4.97
N THR A 419 -19.20 21.15 5.89
CA THR A 419 -18.63 22.42 6.38
C THR A 419 -17.50 22.21 7.38
N ALA A 420 -17.57 21.14 8.20
CA ALA A 420 -16.49 20.76 9.09
C ALA A 420 -15.22 20.35 8.31
N SER A 421 -15.38 19.55 7.25
CA SER A 421 -14.27 19.21 6.34
C SER A 421 -13.67 20.46 5.68
N LEU A 422 -14.51 21.40 5.25
CA LEU A 422 -14.05 22.65 4.62
C LEU A 422 -13.27 23.53 5.61
N ALA A 423 -13.70 23.59 6.87
CA ALA A 423 -12.98 24.31 7.93
C ALA A 423 -11.59 23.72 8.19
N LEU A 424 -11.48 22.39 8.22
CA LEU A 424 -10.20 21.71 8.32
C LEU A 424 -9.29 22.05 7.13
N ASP A 425 -9.81 21.95 5.89
CA ASP A 425 -9.05 22.23 4.68
C ASP A 425 -8.46 23.64 4.67
N GLU A 426 -9.23 24.65 5.08
CA GLU A 426 -8.78 26.04 5.09
C GLU A 426 -7.71 26.34 6.17
N LEU A 427 -7.79 25.69 7.33
CA LEU A 427 -6.74 25.77 8.36
C LEU A 427 -5.45 25.13 7.86
N THR A 428 -5.56 23.94 7.25
CA THR A 428 -4.41 23.22 6.66
C THR A 428 -3.75 24.02 5.53
N LYS A 429 -4.55 24.63 4.63
CA LYS A 429 -4.02 25.51 3.56
C LYS A 429 -3.28 26.72 4.10
N ALA A 430 -3.70 27.26 5.23
CA ALA A 430 -3.04 28.38 5.90
C ALA A 430 -1.79 27.97 6.69
N GLY A 431 -1.47 26.68 6.76
CA GLY A 431 -0.38 26.15 7.60
C GLY A 431 -0.66 26.33 9.10
N ILE A 432 -1.93 26.43 9.48
CA ILE A 432 -2.36 26.55 10.88
C ILE A 432 -2.72 25.15 11.36
N GLU A 433 -2.10 24.74 12.47
CA GLU A 433 -2.41 23.47 13.11
C GLU A 433 -3.91 23.40 13.50
N PRO A 434 -4.68 22.44 12.97
CA PRO A 434 -6.13 22.40 13.14
C PRO A 434 -6.53 21.90 14.52
N LYS A 435 -6.61 22.81 15.49
CA LYS A 435 -7.15 22.52 16.82
C LYS A 435 -8.66 22.41 16.77
N GLY A 436 -9.27 21.48 17.52
CA GLY A 436 -10.73 21.30 17.53
C GLY A 436 -11.53 22.57 17.84
N SER A 437 -11.00 23.46 18.68
CA SER A 437 -11.60 24.78 18.92
C SER A 437 -11.59 25.70 17.69
N LEU A 438 -10.51 25.66 16.90
CA LEU A 438 -10.37 26.45 15.67
C LEU A 438 -11.23 25.87 14.54
N VAL A 439 -11.24 24.54 14.38
CA VAL A 439 -12.10 23.85 13.42
C VAL A 439 -13.57 24.13 13.73
N ASN A 440 -13.97 24.06 15.00
CA ASN A 440 -15.34 24.38 15.41
C ASN A 440 -15.68 25.86 15.15
N ALA A 441 -14.81 26.79 15.55
CA ALA A 441 -15.05 28.22 15.32
C ALA A 441 -15.23 28.53 13.83
N LEU A 442 -14.38 27.95 12.99
CA LEU A 442 -14.43 28.16 11.55
C LEU A 442 -15.64 27.45 10.90
N ASN A 443 -15.97 26.23 11.34
CA ASN A 443 -17.17 25.52 10.92
C ASN A 443 -18.45 26.30 11.24
N PHE A 444 -18.59 26.82 12.47
CA PHE A 444 -19.75 27.65 12.85
C PHE A 444 -19.80 28.96 12.07
N THR A 445 -18.65 29.57 11.79
CA THR A 445 -18.58 30.76 10.92
C THR A 445 -19.09 30.46 9.52
N PHE A 446 -18.67 29.33 8.93
CA PHE A 446 -19.11 28.91 7.60
C PHE A 446 -20.60 28.57 7.57
N LEU A 447 -21.09 27.82 8.57
CA LEU A 447 -22.50 27.49 8.72
C LEU A 447 -23.35 28.76 8.86
N SER A 448 -22.89 29.76 9.62
CA SER A 448 -23.59 31.04 9.78
C SER A 448 -23.69 31.79 8.46
N ILE A 449 -22.60 31.91 7.70
CA ILE A 449 -22.60 32.60 6.40
C ILE A 449 -23.53 31.89 5.39
N VAL A 450 -23.47 30.57 5.32
CA VAL A 450 -24.32 29.78 4.43
C VAL A 450 -25.79 29.89 4.83
N ALA A 451 -26.10 29.78 6.12
CA ALA A 451 -27.45 29.91 6.65
C ALA A 451 -28.04 31.31 6.38
N GLU A 452 -27.26 32.38 6.57
CA GLU A 452 -27.70 33.73 6.23
C GLU A 452 -27.91 33.90 4.73
N ALA A 453 -27.01 33.38 3.88
CA ALA A 453 -27.23 33.41 2.43
C ALA A 453 -28.51 32.66 2.03
N GLN A 454 -28.79 31.53 2.68
CA GLN A 454 -29.99 30.72 2.47
C GLN A 454 -31.25 31.45 2.89
N TYR A 455 -31.25 32.08 4.07
CA TYR A 455 -32.38 32.83 4.56
C TYR A 455 -32.79 33.93 3.59
N HIS A 456 -31.82 34.61 2.98
CA HIS A 456 -32.09 35.63 1.98
C HIS A 456 -32.70 35.09 0.67
N TRP A 457 -32.44 33.84 0.31
CA TRP A 457 -33.00 33.22 -0.89
C TRP A 457 -34.34 32.52 -0.61
N THR A 458 -34.43 31.72 0.45
CA THR A 458 -35.56 30.82 0.69
C THR A 458 -36.38 31.15 1.94
N GLY A 459 -35.93 32.09 2.77
CA GLY A 459 -36.55 32.38 4.07
C GLY A 459 -36.28 31.33 5.15
N SER A 460 -35.51 30.28 4.84
CA SER A 460 -35.14 29.21 5.77
C SER A 460 -33.64 29.21 6.04
N ARG A 461 -33.24 28.76 7.24
CA ARG A 461 -31.85 28.50 7.63
C ARG A 461 -31.53 27.02 7.77
N SER A 462 -32.49 26.13 7.45
CA SER A 462 -32.34 24.71 7.69
C SER A 462 -31.26 24.09 6.80
N THR A 463 -30.33 23.37 7.42
CA THR A 463 -29.31 22.58 6.72
C THR A 463 -29.90 21.38 5.98
N GLN A 464 -31.13 20.99 6.32
CA GLN A 464 -31.87 19.92 5.67
C GLN A 464 -32.46 20.33 4.32
N ASP A 465 -32.58 21.63 4.05
CA ASP A 465 -33.13 22.11 2.79
C ASP A 465 -32.15 21.92 1.63
N GLY A 466 -32.65 21.50 0.47
CA GLY A 466 -31.82 21.34 -0.74
C GLY A 466 -31.08 22.61 -1.19
N ALA A 467 -31.61 23.80 -0.84
CA ALA A 467 -30.97 25.09 -1.11
C ALA A 467 -29.62 25.25 -0.37
N ASN A 468 -29.51 24.69 0.84
CA ASN A 468 -28.29 24.73 1.64
C ASN A 468 -27.11 24.10 0.88
N THR A 469 -27.35 22.93 0.27
CA THR A 469 -26.33 22.22 -0.53
C THR A 469 -25.81 23.04 -1.69
N ARG A 470 -26.68 23.79 -2.39
CA ARG A 470 -26.26 24.68 -3.49
C ARG A 470 -25.44 25.86 -2.98
N LEU A 471 -25.85 26.46 -1.87
CA LEU A 471 -25.16 27.60 -1.26
C LEU A 471 -23.81 27.24 -0.66
N ARG A 472 -23.63 26.04 -0.12
CA ARG A 472 -22.31 25.53 0.27
C ARG A 472 -21.37 25.40 -0.93
N GLY A 473 -21.89 24.95 -2.07
CA GLY A 473 -21.15 24.90 -3.32
C GLY A 473 -20.68 26.30 -3.77
N VAL A 474 -21.58 27.28 -3.75
CA VAL A 474 -21.25 28.68 -4.07
C VAL A 474 -20.23 29.25 -3.08
N PHE A 475 -20.43 29.02 -1.78
CA PHE A 475 -19.54 29.51 -0.72
C PHE A 475 -18.12 28.95 -0.85
N ARG A 476 -17.97 27.67 -1.25
CA ARG A 476 -16.66 27.08 -1.55
C ARG A 476 -15.92 27.86 -2.65
N SER A 477 -16.61 28.29 -3.71
CA SER A 477 -16.01 29.14 -4.75
C SER A 477 -15.65 30.53 -4.21
N VAL A 478 -16.42 31.07 -3.27
CA VAL A 478 -16.09 32.33 -2.59
C VAL A 478 -14.77 32.21 -1.82
N LEU A 479 -14.58 31.15 -1.04
CA LEU A 479 -13.33 30.91 -0.29
C LEU A 479 -12.09 30.88 -1.21
N GLN A 480 -12.20 30.30 -2.40
CA GLN A 480 -11.10 30.30 -3.38
C GLN A 480 -10.72 31.71 -3.86
N SER A 481 -11.68 32.64 -3.88
CA SER A 481 -11.50 34.02 -4.36
C SER A 481 -11.29 35.06 -3.26
N LEU A 482 -11.50 34.67 -2.00
CA LEU A 482 -11.48 35.55 -0.84
C LEU A 482 -10.75 34.83 0.30
N PRO A 483 -9.41 34.97 0.39
CA PRO A 483 -8.61 34.36 1.44
C PRO A 483 -9.12 34.74 2.83
N LEU A 484 -9.03 33.81 3.77
CA LEU A 484 -9.40 34.06 5.17
C LEU A 484 -8.37 34.98 5.85
N PRO A 485 -8.80 35.87 6.75
CA PRO A 485 -7.94 36.87 7.40
C PRO A 485 -7.21 36.25 8.61
N PHE A 486 -6.55 35.11 8.40
CA PHE A 486 -5.78 34.46 9.44
C PHE A 486 -4.64 35.37 9.92
N GLY A 487 -4.56 35.56 11.25
CA GLY A 487 -3.56 36.43 11.88
C GLY A 487 -4.01 37.89 12.07
N GLU A 488 -5.18 38.27 11.55
CA GLU A 488 -5.79 39.59 11.74
C GLU A 488 -6.73 39.63 12.96
N ASP A 489 -7.24 40.82 13.29
CA ASP A 489 -8.14 41.06 14.42
C ASP A 489 -9.61 40.68 14.15
N GLU A 490 -10.44 40.74 15.19
CA GLU A 490 -11.87 40.39 15.12
C GLU A 490 -12.64 41.27 14.10
N ALA A 491 -12.28 42.54 13.98
CA ALA A 491 -12.89 43.45 13.02
C ALA A 491 -12.60 43.04 11.56
N ALA A 492 -11.40 42.53 11.28
CA ALA A 492 -11.05 41.97 9.99
C ALA A 492 -11.84 40.69 9.68
N TRP A 493 -12.09 39.84 10.69
CA TRP A 493 -12.95 38.66 10.55
C TRP A 493 -14.41 39.02 10.27
N ASP A 494 -14.95 40.03 10.96
CA ASP A 494 -16.30 40.54 10.71
C ASP A 494 -16.42 41.09 9.28
N ALA A 495 -15.47 41.92 8.86
CA ALA A 495 -15.43 42.50 7.52
C ALA A 495 -15.31 41.42 6.44
N TRP A 496 -14.50 40.38 6.69
CA TRP A 496 -14.38 39.22 5.81
C TRP A 496 -15.68 38.42 5.73
N ALA A 497 -16.32 38.12 6.86
CA ALA A 497 -17.55 37.35 6.91
C ALA A 497 -18.69 38.07 6.16
N GLU A 498 -18.80 39.39 6.32
CA GLU A 498 -19.72 40.21 5.53
C GLU A 498 -19.40 40.14 4.04
N ALA A 499 -18.13 40.26 3.66
CA ALA A 499 -17.71 40.20 2.26
C ALA A 499 -18.00 38.82 1.65
N ALA A 500 -17.76 37.75 2.39
CA ALA A 500 -18.05 36.39 1.97
C ALA A 500 -19.56 36.18 1.80
N LEU A 501 -20.38 36.65 2.74
CA LEU A 501 -21.84 36.62 2.65
C LEU A 501 -22.35 37.39 1.43
N ARG A 502 -21.83 38.61 1.19
CA ARG A 502 -22.18 39.43 0.01
C ARG A 502 -21.83 38.71 -1.29
N ARG A 503 -20.64 38.11 -1.39
CA ARG A 503 -20.21 37.36 -2.59
C ARG A 503 -21.04 36.10 -2.83
N THR A 504 -21.37 35.36 -1.77
CA THR A 504 -22.25 34.18 -1.87
C THR A 504 -23.64 34.56 -2.39
N LYS A 505 -24.22 35.65 -1.86
CA LYS A 505 -25.49 36.18 -2.35
C LYS A 505 -25.40 36.60 -3.82
N ALA A 506 -24.35 37.34 -4.19
CA ALA A 506 -24.17 37.81 -5.56
C ALA A 506 -24.04 36.67 -6.58
N LEU A 507 -23.23 35.65 -6.28
CA LEU A 507 -23.11 34.46 -7.13
C LEU A 507 -24.41 33.67 -7.23
N THR A 508 -25.18 33.61 -6.13
CA THR A 508 -26.52 33.00 -6.14
C THR A 508 -27.46 33.78 -7.06
N SER A 509 -27.45 35.12 -7.02
CA SER A 509 -28.22 35.97 -7.93
C SER A 509 -27.82 35.77 -9.40
N VAL A 510 -26.53 35.60 -9.70
CA VAL A 510 -26.05 35.29 -11.06
C VAL A 510 -26.60 33.94 -11.53
N ALA A 511 -26.55 32.91 -10.67
CA ALA A 511 -27.09 31.59 -10.99
C ALA A 511 -28.61 31.63 -11.26
N LEU A 512 -29.36 32.38 -10.45
CA LEU A 512 -30.81 32.56 -10.64
C LEU A 512 -31.13 33.35 -11.91
N LYS A 513 -30.35 34.38 -12.22
CA LYS A 513 -30.49 35.16 -13.46
C LYS A 513 -30.26 34.28 -14.69
N GLY A 514 -29.22 33.44 -14.68
CA GLY A 514 -28.93 32.50 -15.77
C GLY A 514 -29.99 31.42 -15.96
N TYR A 515 -30.81 31.12 -14.95
CA TYR A 515 -31.96 30.23 -15.08
C TYR A 515 -33.19 30.93 -15.66
N GLY A 516 -33.44 32.19 -15.28
CA GLY A 516 -34.65 32.92 -15.62
C GLY A 516 -34.61 33.71 -16.93
N GLU A 517 -33.43 34.00 -17.47
CA GLU A 517 -33.27 34.83 -18.67
C GLU A 517 -32.77 34.02 -19.86
N GLU A 518 -33.23 34.37 -21.06
CA GLU A 518 -32.73 33.78 -22.30
C GLU A 518 -31.30 34.26 -22.58
N ALA A 519 -30.42 33.32 -22.92
CA ALA A 519 -29.01 33.64 -23.15
C ALA A 519 -28.85 34.59 -24.35
N PRO A 520 -28.07 35.68 -24.23
CA PRO A 520 -27.82 36.55 -25.38
C PRO A 520 -27.07 35.78 -26.48
N GLU A 521 -27.23 36.18 -27.75
CA GLU A 521 -26.64 35.49 -28.92
C GLU A 521 -25.11 35.34 -28.83
N ARG A 522 -24.42 36.26 -28.13
CA ARG A 522 -22.97 36.24 -27.91
C ARG A 522 -22.62 36.51 -26.44
N PRO A 523 -22.75 35.53 -25.54
CA PRO A 523 -22.57 35.73 -24.09
C PRO A 523 -21.11 36.07 -23.70
N TRP A 524 -20.13 35.71 -24.52
CA TRP A 524 -18.71 36.03 -24.33
C TRP A 524 -18.31 37.44 -24.83
N ALA A 525 -19.21 38.20 -25.45
CA ALA A 525 -18.87 39.53 -25.98
C ALA A 525 -18.36 40.48 -24.88
N ALA A 526 -18.91 40.38 -23.67
CA ALA A 526 -18.47 41.18 -22.52
C ALA A 526 -17.11 40.73 -21.93
N LEU A 527 -16.61 39.55 -22.32
CA LEU A 527 -15.30 39.03 -21.89
C LEU A 527 -14.17 39.48 -22.85
N ALA A 528 -14.52 39.94 -24.05
CA ALA A 528 -13.55 40.39 -25.04
C ALA A 528 -12.80 41.62 -24.52
N GLY A 529 -11.46 41.52 -24.45
CA GLY A 529 -10.59 42.60 -23.96
C GLY A 529 -10.36 42.62 -22.44
N VAL A 530 -10.92 41.65 -21.70
CA VAL A 530 -10.58 41.47 -20.27
C VAL A 530 -9.19 40.84 -20.17
N ALA A 531 -8.20 41.62 -19.73
CA ALA A 531 -6.84 41.14 -19.51
C ALA A 531 -6.74 40.35 -18.19
N PRO A 532 -6.01 39.22 -18.15
CA PRO A 532 -5.71 38.54 -16.89
C PRO A 532 -4.85 39.43 -15.98
N ALA A 533 -5.17 39.48 -14.69
CA ALA A 533 -4.33 40.18 -13.71
C ALA A 533 -2.93 39.52 -13.64
N GLU A 534 -1.87 40.33 -13.49
CA GLU A 534 -0.50 39.82 -13.33
C GLU A 534 -0.43 38.78 -12.21
N ALA A 535 0.16 37.62 -12.51
CA ALA A 535 0.31 36.53 -11.56
C ALA A 535 1.12 36.99 -10.33
N VAL A 536 0.52 36.92 -9.15
CA VAL A 536 1.20 37.15 -7.87
C VAL A 536 2.32 36.11 -7.75
N LYS A 537 3.58 36.55 -7.86
CA LYS A 537 4.76 35.68 -7.69
C LYS A 537 4.73 35.06 -6.29
N ALA A 538 4.79 33.73 -6.23
CA ALA A 538 4.93 32.98 -4.99
C ALA A 538 6.14 33.49 -4.18
N PRO A 539 6.05 33.57 -2.83
CA PRO A 539 7.14 34.09 -2.02
C PRO A 539 8.37 33.16 -2.14
N ALA A 540 9.51 33.75 -2.50
CA ALA A 540 10.77 33.03 -2.64
C ALA A 540 11.16 32.37 -1.31
N LYS A 541 11.60 31.10 -1.39
CA LYS A 541 12.15 30.33 -0.27
C LYS A 541 13.19 31.17 0.49
N ARG A 542 12.94 31.42 1.77
CA ARG A 542 13.91 32.03 2.69
C ARG A 542 15.15 31.13 2.76
N ALA A 543 16.31 31.67 2.35
CA ALA A 543 17.61 31.05 2.58
C ALA A 543 17.93 30.98 4.09
N PRO A 544 18.67 29.96 4.57
CA PRO A 544 18.99 29.80 5.98
C PRO A 544 19.89 30.95 6.47
N ARG A 545 19.49 31.57 7.58
CA ARG A 545 20.25 32.60 8.29
C ARG A 545 21.44 31.94 8.98
N GLY A 546 22.67 32.19 8.49
CA GLY A 546 23.86 31.77 9.22
C GLY A 546 25.16 31.74 8.41
N ALA A 547 25.61 32.88 7.90
CA ALA A 547 27.04 33.08 7.61
C ALA A 547 27.37 34.56 7.79
N LYS A 548 28.34 34.83 8.66
CA LYS A 548 28.86 36.18 8.92
C LYS A 548 29.52 36.72 7.65
N ALA A 549 29.25 38.00 7.37
CA ALA A 549 29.82 38.74 6.26
C ALA A 549 31.31 39.02 6.47
N GLU A 550 32.10 38.78 5.41
CA GLU A 550 33.45 39.36 5.22
C GLU A 550 33.34 40.41 4.10
N PRO A 551 34.01 41.58 4.18
CA PRO A 551 33.75 42.68 3.26
C PRO A 551 34.52 42.53 1.94
N ALA A 552 33.89 43.09 0.91
CA ALA A 552 34.19 42.98 -0.51
C ALA A 552 35.59 43.45 -0.94
N LYS A 553 36.11 42.81 -1.99
CA LYS A 553 37.12 43.38 -2.88
C LYS A 553 36.58 43.44 -4.31
N GLU A 554 36.48 44.68 -4.76
CA GLU A 554 36.52 45.24 -6.12
C GLU A 554 36.68 44.25 -7.29
N GLU A 555 35.71 44.36 -8.20
CA GLU A 555 35.69 43.77 -9.53
C GLU A 555 36.34 44.73 -10.54
N ALA A 556 37.18 44.20 -11.43
CA ALA A 556 37.60 44.86 -12.67
C ALA A 556 37.68 43.81 -13.80
N PRO A 557 37.47 44.22 -15.07
CA PRO A 557 36.55 43.55 -15.98
C PRO A 557 37.20 42.52 -16.92
N ALA A 558 36.34 41.69 -17.51
CA ALA A 558 36.64 40.66 -18.50
C ALA A 558 37.33 41.19 -19.77
N PRO A 559 38.01 40.28 -20.50
CA PRO A 559 37.87 40.30 -21.95
C PRO A 559 37.69 38.91 -22.61
N ALA A 560 36.72 38.93 -23.53
CA ALA A 560 36.71 38.33 -24.87
C ALA A 560 36.70 36.80 -25.06
N GLU A 561 35.62 36.35 -25.71
CA GLU A 561 35.45 35.06 -26.39
C GLU A 561 36.35 34.87 -27.62
N ALA A 562 36.68 33.61 -27.88
CA ALA A 562 36.63 32.87 -29.16
C ALA A 562 37.89 31.98 -29.38
N PRO A 563 37.86 30.92 -30.22
CA PRO A 563 36.79 29.98 -30.55
C PRO A 563 37.26 28.50 -30.52
N ALA A 564 36.33 27.59 -30.88
CA ALA A 564 36.43 26.13 -30.94
C ALA A 564 37.58 25.55 -31.79
N LYS A 565 38.04 24.35 -31.39
CA LYS A 565 38.77 23.34 -32.20
C LYS A 565 38.31 21.95 -31.72
N GLU A 566 37.58 21.18 -32.52
CA GLU A 566 38.01 20.25 -33.58
C GLU A 566 38.52 18.89 -33.02
N GLU A 567 37.84 17.82 -33.45
CA GLU A 567 37.93 16.43 -32.99
C GLU A 567 39.11 15.63 -33.58
N ALA A 568 39.33 14.47 -32.91
CA ALA A 568 39.84 13.18 -33.41
C ALA A 568 41.34 12.85 -33.18
N PRO A 569 41.74 11.55 -33.18
CA PRO A 569 41.01 10.30 -32.97
C PRO A 569 41.66 9.34 -31.94
N ALA A 570 41.01 8.18 -31.77
CA ALA A 570 41.35 7.05 -30.91
C ALA A 570 42.65 6.31 -31.27
N GLU A 571 43.30 5.74 -30.24
CA GLU A 571 44.41 4.79 -30.34
C GLU A 571 44.00 3.41 -29.82
N GLU A 572 44.20 2.39 -30.66
CA GLU A 572 44.18 0.96 -30.35
C GLU A 572 45.37 0.55 -29.49
N VAL A 573 45.15 -0.33 -28.49
CA VAL A 573 46.24 -1.18 -27.95
C VAL A 573 45.75 -2.61 -27.65
N ALA A 574 46.24 -3.51 -28.51
CA ALA A 574 46.78 -4.85 -28.27
C ALA A 574 45.96 -5.95 -27.55
N THR A 575 45.55 -6.89 -28.38
CA THR A 575 45.36 -8.33 -28.15
C THR A 575 46.50 -9.02 -27.38
N VAL A 576 46.15 -9.93 -26.47
CA VAL A 576 47.05 -11.01 -25.98
C VAL A 576 46.32 -12.35 -26.10
N THR A 577 46.87 -13.25 -26.91
CA THR A 577 46.47 -14.65 -27.12
C THR A 577 47.13 -15.59 -26.08
N PRO A 578 46.61 -16.82 -25.91
CA PRO A 578 46.75 -17.62 -24.70
C PRO A 578 47.95 -18.58 -24.72
N ILE A 579 48.42 -18.96 -23.53
CA ILE A 579 49.40 -20.04 -23.32
C ILE A 579 48.66 -21.34 -22.98
N LYS A 580 48.88 -22.37 -23.81
CA LYS A 580 48.57 -23.78 -23.54
C LYS A 580 49.53 -24.33 -22.48
N ALA A 581 49.02 -25.16 -21.57
CA ALA A 581 49.80 -26.22 -20.94
C ALA A 581 48.94 -27.49 -20.80
N GLU A 582 49.60 -28.61 -21.06
CA GLU A 582 49.03 -29.91 -21.38
C GLU A 582 48.66 -30.76 -20.17
N LYS A 583 47.85 -31.78 -20.50
CA LYS A 583 47.45 -32.99 -19.78
C LYS A 583 48.51 -33.59 -18.84
N ASN A 584 48.02 -34.18 -17.75
CA ASN A 584 48.32 -35.58 -17.43
C ASN A 584 47.12 -36.26 -16.79
N ALA A 585 46.83 -37.46 -17.30
CA ALA A 585 45.87 -38.42 -16.79
C ALA A 585 46.51 -39.23 -15.64
N ASP A 586 45.71 -39.73 -14.71
CA ASP A 586 45.58 -41.19 -14.56
C ASP A 586 44.51 -41.63 -13.54
N SER A 587 43.80 -42.67 -13.97
CA SER A 587 43.27 -43.80 -13.22
C SER A 587 41.97 -43.70 -12.40
N ALA A 588 40.96 -44.37 -12.98
CA ALA A 588 40.28 -45.56 -12.44
C ALA A 588 39.09 -45.39 -11.49
N GLY A 589 37.93 -45.87 -11.97
CA GLY A 589 37.24 -46.96 -11.28
C GLY A 589 35.74 -46.81 -11.08
N ALA A 590 35.03 -47.87 -11.47
CA ALA A 590 33.69 -48.30 -11.05
C ALA A 590 32.48 -47.81 -11.86
N GLU A 591 32.10 -48.71 -12.77
CA GLU A 591 30.76 -49.00 -13.27
C GLU A 591 29.71 -49.06 -12.15
N GLU A 592 28.48 -48.62 -12.42
CA GLU A 592 27.30 -49.48 -12.24
C GLU A 592 26.08 -48.91 -12.99
N ALA A 593 25.54 -49.75 -13.85
CA ALA A 593 24.33 -49.54 -14.62
C ALA A 593 23.09 -49.87 -13.78
N TRP A 594 22.02 -49.09 -13.92
CA TRP A 594 20.67 -49.57 -13.63
C TRP A 594 19.72 -49.19 -14.76
N LEU A 595 19.27 -50.25 -15.44
CA LEU A 595 18.31 -50.29 -16.52
C LEU A 595 16.90 -49.90 -16.04
N PHE A 596 16.19 -49.20 -16.93
CA PHE A 596 14.72 -49.14 -16.97
C PHE A 596 14.12 -50.54 -17.24
N PRO A 597 12.87 -50.76 -16.80
CA PRO A 597 11.92 -51.48 -17.61
C PRO A 597 10.76 -50.55 -18.00
N ASP A 598 10.65 -50.34 -19.31
CA ASP A 598 9.42 -49.92 -19.98
C ASP A 598 8.46 -51.11 -20.13
N ASP A 599 7.22 -50.74 -20.48
CA ASP A 599 6.21 -51.48 -21.23
C ASP A 599 5.12 -52.26 -20.46
N ASP A 600 4.00 -51.53 -20.36
CA ASP A 600 2.76 -51.76 -21.12
C ASP A 600 1.57 -52.55 -20.55
N GLU A 601 0.42 -51.92 -20.83
CA GLU A 601 -0.91 -52.45 -21.12
C GLU A 601 -1.50 -53.58 -20.25
N SER A 602 -2.62 -53.30 -19.59
CA SER A 602 -3.94 -53.75 -20.08
C SER A 602 -5.08 -53.48 -19.09
N ALA A 603 -6.23 -53.23 -19.70
CA ALA A 603 -7.57 -53.02 -19.17
C ALA A 603 -8.01 -53.88 -17.96
N ALA A 604 -8.72 -53.24 -17.02
CA ALA A 604 -10.04 -53.65 -16.52
C ALA A 604 -10.68 -52.52 -15.70
#